data_AF-A0A1E3YP85-F1
#
_entry.id   AF-A0A1E3YP85-F1
#
_cell.length_a   1.000
_cell.length_b   1.000
_cell.length_c   1.000
_cell.angle_alpha   90.00
_cell.angle_beta   90.00
_cell.angle_gamma   90.00
#
_symmetry.space_group_name_H-M   'P 1'
#
loop_
_entity.id
_entity.type
_entity.pdbx_description
1 polymer ?
#
loop_
_entity_poly.entity_id
_entity_poly.type
_entity_poly.pdbx_seq_one_letter_code
_entity_poly.pdbx_strand_id
1 'polypeptide(L)'
;MSESRHRELSGAASTADRESRTEALLVDGLDQYFLGNFDEAIHLWTRVLFIDRTHARARAYINRARTAQGERLRRADEMLDAAGGLVDRGDLDRARQLLAGAEQASGADEKVAALWARLERVERTRGVSHASSPVAIVDARPLRDGRRMVRLAVQIVAGMAFALLVFTAVGSPVVGEWIRGAGPTPAGPVVAPRPLEVLSSEDVALVRARNLYRRGRLAEALVVLDRVDTGNREATDALRVEIQRWLLTPRRAGAPAQLLGGGARP
;
A
#
# COMPACT_ATOMS: atom_id res chain seq x y z
N MET A 1 23.83 22.27 -43.53
CA MET A 1 22.65 22.62 -42.71
C MET A 1 21.75 21.43 -42.34
N SER A 2 21.75 20.31 -43.07
CA SER A 2 20.86 19.17 -42.77
C SER A 2 21.30 18.27 -41.61
N GLU A 3 22.61 18.08 -41.37
CA GLU A 3 23.09 17.24 -40.26
C GLU A 3 22.83 17.82 -38.86
N SER A 4 22.90 19.15 -38.70
CA SER A 4 22.64 19.83 -37.42
C SER A 4 21.21 19.57 -36.93
N ARG A 5 20.24 19.56 -37.85
CA ARG A 5 18.82 19.36 -37.54
C ARG A 5 18.51 17.93 -37.08
N HIS A 6 19.18 16.92 -37.64
CA HIS A 6 19.02 15.53 -37.20
C HIS A 6 19.56 15.28 -35.78
N ARG A 7 20.64 15.97 -35.38
CA ARG A 7 21.23 15.83 -34.05
C ARG A 7 20.34 16.44 -32.96
N GLU A 8 19.73 17.59 -33.24
CA GLU A 8 18.77 18.25 -32.34
C GLU A 8 17.50 17.41 -32.15
N LEU A 9 16.93 16.87 -33.22
CA LEU A 9 15.75 16.01 -33.16
C LEU A 9 16.00 14.72 -32.38
N SER A 10 17.17 14.10 -32.56
CA SER A 10 17.58 12.89 -31.81
C SER A 10 17.78 13.19 -30.31
N GLY A 11 18.39 14.32 -29.99
CA GLY A 11 18.53 14.80 -28.61
C GLY A 11 17.19 15.02 -27.92
N ALA A 12 16.25 15.69 -28.60
CA ALA A 12 14.90 15.97 -28.09
C ALA A 12 14.07 14.70 -27.87
N ALA A 13 14.14 13.74 -28.79
CA ALA A 13 13.48 12.43 -28.62
C ALA A 13 14.04 11.68 -27.40
N SER A 14 15.36 11.67 -27.23
CA SER A 14 16.02 11.04 -26.07
C SER A 14 15.63 11.69 -24.74
N THR A 15 15.40 13.00 -24.69
CA THR A 15 14.93 13.69 -23.48
C THR A 15 13.49 13.35 -23.16
N ALA A 16 12.61 13.30 -24.16
CA ALA A 16 11.20 12.93 -23.97
C ALA A 16 11.04 11.49 -23.47
N ASP A 17 11.82 10.54 -24.02
CA ASP A 17 11.81 9.15 -23.56
C ASP A 17 12.29 9.01 -22.11
N ARG A 18 13.31 9.80 -21.72
CA ARG A 18 13.81 9.83 -20.34
C ARG A 18 12.79 10.40 -19.37
N GLU A 19 12.08 11.45 -19.76
CA GLU A 19 11.01 12.04 -18.95
C GLU A 19 9.82 11.09 -18.79
N SER A 20 9.36 10.48 -19.88
CA SER A 20 8.29 9.46 -19.86
C SER A 20 8.64 8.27 -18.94
N ARG A 21 9.89 7.78 -19.03
CA ARG A 21 10.39 6.71 -18.16
C ARG A 21 10.46 7.15 -16.69
N THR A 22 10.85 8.40 -16.44
CA THR A 22 10.92 8.96 -15.09
C THR A 22 9.54 9.02 -14.46
N GLU A 23 8.55 9.52 -15.20
CA GLU A 23 7.17 9.62 -14.71
C GLU A 23 6.56 8.23 -14.46
N ALA A 24 6.81 7.26 -15.34
CA ALA A 24 6.36 5.88 -15.15
C ALA A 24 6.91 5.26 -13.84
N LEU A 25 8.21 5.44 -13.56
CA LEU A 25 8.82 4.95 -12.31
C LEU A 25 8.27 5.67 -11.08
N LEU A 26 7.98 6.97 -11.17
CA LEU A 26 7.37 7.71 -10.06
C LEU A 26 5.99 7.16 -9.70
N VAL A 27 5.15 6.93 -10.70
CA VAL A 27 3.80 6.38 -10.53
C VAL A 27 3.86 4.96 -9.99
N ASP A 28 4.69 4.09 -10.55
CA ASP A 28 4.84 2.71 -10.07
C ASP A 28 5.35 2.67 -8.62
N GLY A 29 6.29 3.56 -8.25
CA GLY A 29 6.77 3.69 -6.87
C GLY A 29 5.69 4.19 -5.90
N LEU A 30 4.82 5.08 -6.37
CA LEU A 30 3.67 5.56 -5.60
C LEU A 30 2.68 4.41 -5.32
N ASP A 31 2.43 3.56 -6.31
CA ASP A 31 1.58 2.39 -6.14
C ASP A 31 2.12 1.44 -5.06
N GLN A 32 3.43 1.17 -5.06
CA GLN A 32 4.08 0.34 -4.05
C GLN A 32 4.02 0.97 -2.65
N TYR A 33 4.18 2.29 -2.55
CA TYR A 33 4.07 3.02 -1.30
C TYR A 33 2.68 2.84 -0.67
N PHE A 34 1.61 2.95 -1.46
CA PHE A 34 0.24 2.75 -0.98
C PHE A 34 -0.08 1.30 -0.62
N LEU A 35 0.63 0.33 -1.22
CA LEU A 35 0.54 -1.08 -0.82
C LEU A 35 1.31 -1.39 0.48
N GLY A 36 2.01 -0.41 1.07
CA GLY A 36 2.87 -0.60 2.24
C GLY A 36 4.24 -1.23 1.93
N ASN A 37 4.55 -1.42 0.64
CA ASN A 37 5.83 -1.96 0.17
C ASN A 37 6.87 -0.84 0.06
N PHE A 38 7.27 -0.29 1.20
CA PHE A 38 8.15 0.88 1.25
C PHE A 38 9.52 0.63 0.62
N ASP A 39 10.09 -0.58 0.78
CA ASP A 39 11.39 -0.92 0.20
C ASP A 39 11.35 -0.87 -1.34
N GLU A 40 10.35 -1.49 -1.97
CA GLU A 40 10.17 -1.47 -3.43
C GLU A 40 9.90 -0.05 -3.95
N ALA A 41 9.08 0.72 -3.24
CA ALA A 41 8.83 2.13 -3.57
C ALA A 41 10.14 2.95 -3.57
N ILE A 42 10.97 2.78 -2.54
CA ILE A 42 12.29 3.43 -2.42
C ILE A 42 13.20 2.99 -3.56
N HIS A 43 13.22 1.71 -3.92
CA HIS A 43 14.01 1.21 -5.06
C HIS A 43 13.60 1.88 -6.38
N LEU A 44 12.30 1.97 -6.67
CA LEU A 44 11.78 2.61 -7.89
C LEU A 44 12.15 4.11 -7.96
N TRP A 45 12.01 4.85 -6.87
CA TRP A 45 12.40 6.26 -6.84
C TRP A 45 13.92 6.47 -6.85
N THR A 46 14.70 5.52 -6.33
CA THR A 46 16.16 5.56 -6.47
C THR A 46 16.56 5.40 -7.93
N ARG A 47 15.84 4.58 -8.72
CA ARG A 47 16.02 4.49 -10.19
C ARG A 47 15.72 5.80 -10.89
N VAL A 48 14.74 6.58 -10.43
CA VAL A 48 14.52 7.95 -10.91
C VAL A 48 15.75 8.83 -10.67
N LEU A 49 16.36 8.74 -9.48
CA LEU A 49 17.57 9.52 -9.16
C LEU A 49 18.81 9.12 -9.97
N PHE A 50 18.84 7.91 -10.52
CA PHE A 50 19.87 7.53 -11.49
C PHE A 50 19.68 8.18 -12.87
N ILE A 51 18.42 8.46 -13.27
CA ILE A 51 18.11 9.18 -14.51
C ILE A 51 18.31 10.69 -14.33
N ASP A 52 17.79 11.25 -13.25
CA ASP A 52 17.96 12.65 -12.85
C ASP A 52 18.34 12.74 -11.36
N ARG A 53 19.63 13.02 -11.11
CA ARG A 53 20.19 13.11 -9.75
C ARG A 53 19.57 14.22 -8.92
N THR A 54 19.01 15.25 -9.55
CA THR A 54 18.44 16.43 -8.88
C THR A 54 16.91 16.40 -8.78
N HIS A 55 16.29 15.26 -9.07
CA HIS A 55 14.84 15.14 -9.06
C HIS A 55 14.24 15.32 -7.65
N ALA A 56 13.73 16.52 -7.35
CA ALA A 56 13.27 16.89 -6.01
C ALA A 56 12.12 16.00 -5.47
N ARG A 57 11.13 15.67 -6.32
CA ARG A 57 9.98 14.84 -5.92
C ARG A 57 10.37 13.43 -5.47
N ALA A 58 11.24 12.75 -6.21
CA ALA A 58 11.74 11.41 -5.84
C ALA A 58 12.46 11.42 -4.48
N ARG A 59 13.29 12.43 -4.21
CA ARG A 59 13.97 12.58 -2.90
C ARG A 59 12.96 12.75 -1.76
N ALA A 60 11.96 13.61 -1.94
CA ALA A 60 10.92 13.82 -0.94
C ALA A 60 10.13 12.53 -0.66
N TYR A 61 9.79 11.78 -1.70
CA TYR A 61 9.08 10.50 -1.57
C TYR A 61 9.91 9.43 -0.84
N ILE A 62 11.19 9.29 -1.16
CA ILE A 62 12.11 8.37 -0.46
C ILE A 62 12.17 8.71 1.04
N ASN A 63 12.32 9.98 1.38
CA ASN A 63 12.35 10.41 2.79
C ASN A 63 11.05 10.06 3.51
N ARG A 64 9.89 10.32 2.88
CA ARG A 64 8.58 9.99 3.45
C ARG A 64 8.39 8.48 3.64
N ALA A 65 8.83 7.65 2.69
CA ALA A 65 8.79 6.19 2.83
C ALA A 65 9.67 5.69 3.97
N ARG A 66 10.87 6.23 4.11
CA ARG A 66 11.76 5.89 5.25
C ARG A 66 11.15 6.25 6.60
N THR A 67 10.53 7.43 6.72
CA THR A 67 9.80 7.82 7.94
C THR A 67 8.64 6.86 8.24
N ALA A 68 7.84 6.51 7.22
CA ALA A 68 6.73 5.57 7.39
C ALA A 68 7.21 4.17 7.80
N GLN A 69 8.32 3.71 7.22
CA GLN A 69 8.96 2.44 7.59
C GLN A 69 9.45 2.45 9.04
N GLY A 70 10.15 3.51 9.47
CA GLY A 70 10.61 3.64 10.85
C GLY A 70 9.45 3.65 11.86
N GLU A 71 8.35 4.32 11.54
CA GLU A 71 7.16 4.32 12.38
C GLU A 71 6.46 2.95 12.43
N ARG A 72 6.45 2.22 11.31
CA ARG A 72 5.94 0.84 11.27
C ARG A 72 6.76 -0.09 12.15
N LEU A 73 8.09 0.02 12.10
CA LEU A 73 9.01 -0.76 12.93
C LEU A 73 8.86 -0.41 14.42
N ARG A 74 8.75 0.87 14.76
CA ARG A 74 8.51 1.30 16.15
C ARG A 74 7.24 0.67 16.72
N ARG A 75 6.13 0.68 15.96
CA ARG A 75 4.88 0.02 16.38
C ARG A 75 5.02 -1.49 16.51
N ALA A 76 5.78 -2.12 15.63
CA ALA A 76 6.05 -3.56 15.71
C ALA A 76 6.85 -3.88 16.99
N ASP A 77 7.90 -3.14 17.30
CA ASP A 77 8.67 -3.29 18.55
C ASP A 77 7.76 -3.10 19.79
N GLU A 78 6.89 -2.09 19.81
CA GLU A 78 5.92 -1.90 20.90
C GLU A 78 4.95 -3.08 21.06
N MET A 79 4.50 -3.67 19.94
CA MET A 79 3.68 -4.89 19.96
C MET A 79 4.46 -6.09 20.51
N LEU A 80 5.74 -6.21 20.18
CA LEU A 80 6.60 -7.29 20.67
C LEU A 80 6.85 -7.19 22.18
N ASP A 81 7.11 -5.97 22.68
CA ASP A 81 7.27 -5.73 24.12
C ASP A 81 5.98 -6.07 24.88
N ALA A 82 4.82 -5.63 24.36
CA ALA A 82 3.52 -5.96 24.93
C ALA A 82 3.21 -7.47 24.89
N ALA A 83 3.55 -8.14 23.78
CA ALA A 83 3.40 -9.59 23.65
C ALA A 83 4.28 -10.34 24.65
N GLY A 84 5.53 -9.91 24.86
CA GLY A 84 6.42 -10.46 25.89
C GLY A 84 5.80 -10.42 27.28
N GLY A 85 5.26 -9.26 27.69
CA GLY A 85 4.57 -9.11 28.96
C GLY A 85 3.27 -9.94 29.09
N LEU A 86 2.60 -10.29 27.98
CA LEU A 86 1.46 -11.21 27.99
C LEU A 86 1.91 -12.67 28.13
N VAL A 87 3.00 -13.07 27.46
CA VAL A 87 3.60 -14.41 27.62
C VAL A 87 4.00 -14.63 29.08
N ASP A 88 4.63 -13.63 29.72
CA ASP A 88 5.06 -13.71 31.12
C ASP A 88 3.88 -13.89 32.08
N ARG A 89 2.77 -13.18 31.83
CA ARG A 89 1.51 -13.34 32.59
C ARG A 89 0.73 -14.61 32.22
N GLY A 90 1.11 -15.25 31.11
CA GLY A 90 0.45 -16.44 30.62
C GLY A 90 -0.86 -16.21 29.86
N ASP A 91 -1.09 -15.01 29.36
CA ASP A 91 -2.28 -14.67 28.58
C ASP A 91 -2.03 -14.97 27.10
N LEU A 92 -1.88 -16.26 26.78
CA LEU A 92 -1.25 -16.75 25.54
C LEU A 92 -2.07 -16.43 24.29
N ASP A 93 -3.40 -16.46 24.38
CA ASP A 93 -4.27 -16.15 23.23
C ASP A 93 -4.09 -14.69 22.75
N ARG A 94 -4.00 -13.75 23.69
CA ARG A 94 -3.74 -12.34 23.37
C ARG A 94 -2.32 -12.13 22.86
N ALA A 95 -1.35 -12.83 23.44
CA ALA A 95 0.03 -12.80 22.96
C ALA A 95 0.13 -13.25 21.49
N ARG A 96 -0.55 -14.34 21.11
CA ARG A 96 -0.58 -14.78 19.70
C ARG A 96 -1.17 -13.74 18.74
N GLN A 97 -2.24 -13.05 19.16
CA GLN A 97 -2.84 -11.99 18.34
C GLN A 97 -1.88 -10.82 18.13
N LEU A 98 -1.17 -10.39 19.18
CA LEU A 98 -0.17 -9.32 19.05
C LEU A 98 1.04 -9.76 18.21
N LEU A 99 1.53 -10.99 18.39
CA LEU A 99 2.65 -11.51 17.60
C LEU A 99 2.30 -11.61 16.11
N ALA A 100 1.08 -12.05 15.76
CA ALA A 100 0.62 -12.06 14.38
C ALA A 100 0.53 -10.65 13.78
N GLY A 101 0.10 -9.66 14.56
CA GLY A 101 0.11 -8.25 14.15
C GLY A 101 1.51 -7.68 13.94
N ALA A 102 2.43 -7.99 14.86
CA ALA A 102 3.83 -7.60 14.76
C ALA A 102 4.50 -8.20 13.52
N GLU A 103 4.29 -9.50 13.26
CA GLU A 103 4.81 -10.20 12.07
C GLU A 103 4.36 -9.55 10.76
N GLN A 104 3.09 -9.15 10.67
CA GLN A 104 2.57 -8.44 9.50
C GLN A 104 3.21 -7.05 9.31
N ALA A 105 3.58 -6.39 10.41
CA ALA A 105 4.16 -5.04 10.38
C ALA A 105 5.67 -5.03 10.13
N SER A 106 6.44 -5.92 10.75
CA SER A 106 7.91 -5.97 10.58
C SER A 106 8.37 -6.95 9.51
N GLY A 107 7.55 -7.94 9.15
CA GLY A 107 7.98 -9.11 8.39
C GLY A 107 8.63 -10.16 9.30
N ALA A 108 9.43 -11.05 8.69
CA ALA A 108 10.11 -12.16 9.37
C ALA A 108 11.31 -11.67 10.21
N ASP A 109 11.02 -11.04 11.34
CA ASP A 109 12.02 -10.59 12.33
C ASP A 109 12.41 -11.76 13.27
N GLU A 110 13.70 -11.87 13.58
CA GLU A 110 14.24 -12.86 14.52
C GLU A 110 13.59 -12.73 15.91
N LYS A 111 13.27 -11.51 16.36
CA LYS A 111 12.59 -11.27 17.64
C LYS A 111 11.19 -11.89 17.67
N VAL A 112 10.43 -11.76 16.57
CA VAL A 112 9.09 -12.33 16.41
C VAL A 112 9.18 -13.85 16.51
N ALA A 113 10.11 -14.47 15.77
CA ALA A 113 10.34 -15.91 15.79
C ALA A 113 10.77 -16.43 17.18
N ALA A 114 11.65 -15.71 17.87
CA ALA A 114 12.08 -16.07 19.22
C ALA A 114 10.91 -16.04 20.22
N LEU A 115 10.04 -15.03 20.13
CA LEU A 115 8.85 -14.94 20.99
C LEU A 115 7.80 -16.01 20.67
N TRP A 116 7.59 -16.36 19.40
CA TRP A 116 6.75 -17.51 19.01
C TRP A 116 7.27 -18.80 19.62
N ALA A 117 8.56 -19.09 19.47
CA ALA A 117 9.18 -20.30 20.03
C ALA A 117 9.08 -20.33 21.57
N ARG A 118 9.16 -19.18 22.23
CA ARG A 118 8.95 -19.04 23.68
C ARG A 118 7.50 -19.33 24.07
N LEU A 119 6.54 -18.74 23.36
CA LEU A 119 5.11 -18.95 23.60
C LEU A 119 4.74 -20.43 23.48
N GLU A 120 5.17 -21.11 22.42
CA GLU A 120 4.92 -22.54 22.24
C GLU A 120 5.53 -23.41 23.36
N ARG A 121 6.71 -23.02 23.88
CA ARG A 121 7.34 -23.72 25.00
C ARG A 121 6.49 -23.60 26.27
N VAL A 122 5.94 -22.42 26.54
CA VAL A 122 5.05 -22.17 27.69
C VAL A 122 3.71 -22.92 27.54
N GLU A 123 3.18 -23.02 26.32
CA GLU A 123 1.98 -23.81 26.04
C GLU A 123 2.20 -25.30 26.30
N ARG A 124 3.34 -25.84 25.85
CA ARG A 124 3.69 -27.25 26.08
C ARG A 124 3.82 -27.58 27.56
N THR A 125 4.48 -26.73 28.35
CA THR A 125 4.62 -26.98 29.80
C THR A 125 3.27 -26.95 30.52
N ARG A 126 2.35 -26.06 30.12
CA ARG A 126 0.99 -26.00 30.68
C ARG A 126 0.09 -27.14 30.24
N GLY A 127 0.18 -27.56 28.98
CA GLY A 127 -0.57 -28.70 28.44
C GLY A 127 -0.25 -30.00 29.18
N VAL A 128 1.03 -30.20 29.53
CA VAL A 128 1.46 -31.36 30.34
C VAL A 128 0.82 -31.33 31.74
N SER A 129 0.73 -30.16 32.39
CA SER A 129 0.07 -30.04 33.70
C SER A 129 -1.42 -30.34 33.67
N HIS A 130 -2.11 -30.11 32.54
CA HIS A 130 -3.54 -30.43 32.39
C HIS A 130 -3.78 -31.92 32.11
N ALA A 131 -2.86 -32.59 31.41
CA ALA A 131 -2.96 -34.02 31.08
C ALA A 131 -2.75 -34.95 32.29
N SER A 132 -2.20 -34.46 33.40
CA SER A 132 -1.95 -35.23 34.63
C SER A 132 -3.04 -35.09 35.71
N SER A 133 -4.16 -34.42 35.44
CA SER A 133 -5.33 -34.53 36.33
C SER A 133 -6.04 -35.86 36.08
N PRO A 134 -6.10 -36.79 37.07
CA PRO A 134 -6.84 -38.02 36.91
C PRO A 134 -8.31 -37.69 36.66
N VAL A 135 -8.80 -38.22 35.55
CA VAL A 135 -10.15 -38.01 35.02
C VAL A 135 -11.19 -38.48 36.04
N ALA A 136 -11.77 -37.54 36.79
CA ALA A 136 -13.08 -37.74 37.40
C ALA A 136 -14.12 -37.62 36.28
N ILE A 137 -14.58 -38.75 35.77
CA ILE A 137 -15.67 -38.86 34.79
C ILE A 137 -16.94 -38.30 35.46
N VAL A 138 -17.26 -37.04 35.18
CA VAL A 138 -18.56 -36.46 35.50
C VAL A 138 -19.24 -36.16 34.17
N ASP A 139 -20.26 -36.93 33.86
CA ASP A 139 -21.18 -36.73 32.74
C ASP A 139 -21.91 -35.37 32.89
N ALA A 140 -21.33 -34.33 32.31
CA ALA A 140 -21.97 -33.02 32.19
C ALA A 140 -22.54 -32.86 30.78
N ARG A 141 -23.87 -32.87 30.70
CA ARG A 141 -24.66 -32.62 29.49
C ARG A 141 -24.27 -31.29 28.82
N PRO A 142 -24.23 -31.22 27.48
CA PRO A 142 -23.88 -29.99 26.78
C PRO A 142 -25.00 -28.95 26.91
N LEU A 143 -24.77 -27.93 27.74
CA LEU A 143 -25.59 -26.72 27.72
C LEU A 143 -25.21 -25.87 26.49
N ARG A 144 -26.25 -25.58 25.72
CA ARG A 144 -26.29 -24.92 24.42
C ARG A 144 -25.57 -23.57 24.44
N ASP A 145 -24.70 -23.40 23.46
CA ASP A 145 -23.66 -22.38 23.35
C ASP A 145 -24.22 -20.97 23.00
N GLY A 146 -24.41 -20.12 24.02
CA GLY A 146 -24.86 -18.72 23.88
C GLY A 146 -23.74 -17.71 23.61
N ARG A 147 -22.47 -18.14 23.50
CA ARG A 147 -21.29 -17.24 23.46
C ARG A 147 -20.98 -16.64 22.09
N ARG A 148 -21.63 -17.09 21.02
CA ARG A 148 -21.42 -16.53 19.66
C ARG A 148 -22.04 -15.14 19.48
N MET A 149 -23.13 -14.81 20.16
CA MET A 149 -23.76 -13.49 20.04
C MET A 149 -23.00 -12.37 20.76
N VAL A 150 -22.29 -12.67 21.85
CA VAL A 150 -21.55 -11.66 22.64
C VAL A 150 -20.29 -11.18 21.90
N ARG A 151 -19.61 -12.05 21.13
CA ARG A 151 -18.39 -11.67 20.38
C ARG A 151 -18.67 -10.69 19.24
N LEU A 152 -19.84 -10.77 18.61
CA LEU A 152 -20.25 -9.84 17.54
C LEU A 152 -20.53 -8.43 18.07
N ALA A 153 -21.14 -8.30 19.25
CA ALA A 153 -21.42 -7.00 19.86
C ALA A 153 -20.15 -6.25 20.27
N VAL A 154 -19.14 -6.96 20.80
CA VAL A 154 -17.86 -6.35 21.22
C VAL A 154 -17.06 -5.81 20.02
N GLN A 155 -17.10 -6.49 18.86
CA GLN A 155 -16.39 -6.05 17.66
C GLN A 155 -16.94 -4.75 17.08
N ILE A 156 -18.26 -4.55 17.14
CA ILE A 156 -18.90 -3.33 16.63
C ILE A 156 -18.51 -2.11 17.48
N VAL A 157 -18.52 -2.26 18.81
CA VAL A 157 -18.17 -1.15 19.73
C VAL A 157 -16.69 -0.77 19.60
N ALA A 158 -15.79 -1.75 19.45
CA ALA A 158 -14.37 -1.49 19.27
C ALA A 158 -14.06 -0.75 17.95
N GLY A 159 -14.75 -1.10 16.85
CA GLY A 159 -14.59 -0.42 15.57
C GLY A 159 -15.03 1.05 15.61
N MET A 160 -16.13 1.34 16.31
CA MET A 160 -16.65 2.70 16.43
C MET A 160 -15.73 3.61 17.26
N ALA A 161 -15.13 3.09 18.34
CA ALA A 161 -14.16 3.83 19.14
C ALA A 161 -12.87 4.15 18.37
N PHE A 162 -12.40 3.22 17.53
CA PHE A 162 -11.22 3.43 16.69
C PHE A 162 -11.45 4.50 15.62
N ALA A 163 -12.61 4.48 14.95
CA ALA A 163 -12.97 5.49 13.96
C ALA A 163 -13.03 6.91 14.56
N LEU A 164 -13.58 7.04 15.77
CA LEU A 164 -13.64 8.31 16.49
C LEU A 164 -12.23 8.82 16.85
N LEU A 165 -11.33 7.93 17.29
CA LEU A 165 -9.97 8.29 17.66
C LEU A 165 -9.15 8.76 16.45
N VAL A 166 -9.27 8.08 15.31
CA VAL A 166 -8.65 8.51 14.04
C VAL A 166 -9.18 9.87 13.58
N PHE A 167 -10.49 10.09 13.69
CA PHE A 167 -11.11 11.37 13.31
C PHE A 167 -10.58 12.54 14.17
N THR A 168 -10.45 12.34 15.48
CA THR A 168 -9.90 13.37 16.38
C THR A 168 -8.40 13.62 16.20
N ALA A 169 -7.62 12.60 15.83
CA ALA A 169 -6.19 12.73 15.61
C ALA A 169 -5.84 13.53 14.34
N VAL A 170 -6.63 13.40 13.27
CA VAL A 170 -6.40 14.11 12.00
C VAL A 170 -6.87 15.57 12.06
N GLY A 171 -7.84 15.90 12.91
CA GLY A 171 -8.34 17.27 13.09
C GLY A 171 -7.56 18.13 14.10
N SER A 172 -6.57 17.57 14.82
CA SER A 172 -5.88 18.28 15.89
C SER A 172 -4.80 19.24 15.36
N PRO A 173 -4.89 20.56 15.64
CA PRO A 173 -3.92 21.55 15.19
C PRO A 173 -2.50 21.33 15.75
N VAL A 174 -2.36 20.55 16.83
CA VAL A 174 -1.07 20.23 17.48
C VAL A 174 -0.20 19.31 16.62
N VAL A 175 -0.80 18.42 15.82
CA VAL A 175 -0.05 17.53 14.90
C VAL A 175 0.56 18.33 13.74
N GLY A 176 -0.06 19.45 13.35
CA GLY A 176 0.41 20.33 12.28
C GLY A 176 1.61 21.21 12.63
N GLU A 177 1.94 21.36 13.92
CA GLU A 177 3.13 22.07 14.41
C GLU A 177 4.34 21.15 14.50
N TRP A 178 4.14 19.87 14.87
CA TRP A 178 5.23 18.89 14.96
C TRP A 178 5.82 18.52 13.58
N ILE A 179 4.98 18.51 12.53
CA ILE A 179 5.40 18.31 11.13
C ILE A 179 6.21 19.51 10.59
N ARG A 180 6.11 20.68 11.22
CA ARG A 180 6.73 21.93 10.74
C ARG A 180 8.12 22.24 11.29
N GLY A 181 8.66 21.36 12.15
CA GLY A 181 10.10 21.26 12.47
C GLY A 181 10.77 22.58 12.85
N ALA A 182 11.00 22.76 14.16
CA ALA A 182 11.91 23.74 14.70
C ALA A 182 13.25 23.78 13.93
N GLY A 183 13.56 24.91 13.31
CA GLY A 183 14.87 25.25 12.77
C GLY A 183 15.21 26.70 13.13
N PRO A 184 16.37 26.98 13.74
CA PRO A 184 16.75 28.34 14.13
C PRO A 184 17.44 29.14 13.01
N THR A 185 17.11 30.44 13.02
CA THR A 185 17.83 31.65 12.53
C THR A 185 17.84 32.03 11.04
N PRO A 186 17.75 33.34 10.73
CA PRO A 186 17.26 33.87 9.46
C PRO A 186 18.37 34.44 8.56
N ALA A 187 18.21 34.33 7.24
CA ALA A 187 18.73 35.31 6.29
C ALA A 187 18.14 35.11 4.88
N GLY A 188 17.48 36.16 4.38
CA GLY A 188 17.14 36.34 2.96
C GLY A 188 15.62 36.28 2.66
N PRO A 189 15.10 37.16 1.78
CA PRO A 189 13.73 37.08 1.30
C PRO A 189 13.56 35.82 0.45
N VAL A 190 13.20 34.73 1.12
CA VAL A 190 12.86 33.45 0.49
C VAL A 190 11.51 33.64 -0.20
N VAL A 191 11.51 33.52 -1.53
CA VAL A 191 10.29 33.27 -2.32
C VAL A 191 9.58 32.09 -1.66
N ALA A 192 8.45 32.34 -1.01
CA ALA A 192 7.71 31.32 -0.28
C ALA A 192 7.54 30.08 -1.17
N PRO A 193 8.10 28.90 -0.81
CA PRO A 193 7.91 27.70 -1.59
C PRO A 193 6.40 27.43 -1.65
N ARG A 194 5.85 27.38 -2.86
CA ARG A 194 4.44 27.05 -3.06
C ARG A 194 4.17 25.74 -2.32
N PRO A 195 3.15 25.67 -1.45
CA PRO A 195 2.81 24.44 -0.75
C PRO A 195 2.69 23.33 -1.80
N LEU A 196 3.48 22.27 -1.63
CA LEU A 196 3.44 21.11 -2.50
C LEU A 196 2.03 20.53 -2.39
N GLU A 197 1.24 20.64 -3.46
CA GLU A 197 -0.08 20.02 -3.54
C GLU A 197 0.09 18.52 -3.32
N VAL A 198 -0.36 18.06 -2.15
CA VAL A 198 -0.43 16.64 -1.83
C VAL A 198 -1.57 16.09 -2.67
N LEU A 199 -1.24 15.30 -3.69
CA LEU A 199 -2.21 14.56 -4.50
C LEU A 199 -3.20 13.87 -3.56
N SER A 200 -4.48 14.15 -3.75
CA SER A 200 -5.53 13.49 -2.98
C SER A 200 -5.54 12.00 -3.31
N SER A 201 -6.13 11.17 -2.43
CA SER A 201 -6.29 9.73 -2.72
C SER A 201 -7.05 9.51 -4.04
N GLU A 202 -7.91 10.43 -4.42
CA GLU A 202 -8.65 10.39 -5.69
C GLU A 202 -7.76 10.65 -6.89
N ASP A 203 -6.87 11.66 -6.81
CA ASP A 203 -5.91 11.95 -7.87
C ASP A 203 -5.00 10.75 -8.14
N VAL A 204 -4.60 10.06 -7.08
CA VAL A 204 -3.82 8.82 -7.18
C VAL A 204 -4.60 7.73 -7.90
N ALA A 205 -5.87 7.51 -7.53
CA ALA A 205 -6.72 6.51 -8.17
C ALA A 205 -6.93 6.83 -9.66
N LEU A 206 -7.09 8.11 -10.00
CA LEU A 206 -7.25 8.56 -11.37
C LEU A 206 -5.97 8.39 -12.19
N VAL A 207 -4.80 8.71 -11.61
CA VAL A 207 -3.49 8.44 -12.21
C VAL A 207 -3.28 6.93 -12.42
N ARG A 208 -3.64 6.10 -11.44
CA ARG A 208 -3.57 4.62 -11.55
C ARG A 208 -4.47 4.09 -12.66
N ALA A 209 -5.72 4.56 -12.73
CA ALA A 209 -6.65 4.17 -13.80
C ALA A 209 -6.12 4.54 -15.19
N ARG A 210 -5.53 5.74 -15.36
CA ARG A 210 -4.89 6.15 -16.61
C ARG A 210 -3.69 5.27 -16.97
N ASN A 211 -2.89 4.86 -15.98
CA ASN A 211 -1.76 3.96 -16.21
C ASN A 211 -2.26 2.57 -16.67
N LEU A 212 -3.27 2.00 -16.00
CA LEU A 212 -3.91 0.73 -16.40
C LEU A 212 -4.51 0.80 -17.82
N TYR A 213 -5.14 1.92 -18.16
CA TYR A 213 -5.65 2.19 -19.51
C TYR A 213 -4.54 2.14 -20.56
N ARG A 214 -3.42 2.87 -20.35
CA ARG A 214 -2.26 2.85 -21.25
C ARG A 214 -1.64 1.46 -21.41
N ARG A 215 -1.72 0.62 -20.39
CA ARG A 215 -1.25 -0.78 -20.40
C ARG A 215 -2.24 -1.76 -21.03
N GLY A 216 -3.41 -1.30 -21.51
CA GLY A 216 -4.45 -2.13 -22.11
C GLY A 216 -5.29 -2.95 -21.11
N ARG A 217 -5.13 -2.72 -19.80
CA ARG A 217 -5.88 -3.41 -18.73
C ARG A 217 -7.20 -2.68 -18.44
N LEU A 218 -8.06 -2.61 -19.45
CA LEU A 218 -9.26 -1.77 -19.46
C LEU A 218 -10.26 -2.13 -18.35
N ALA A 219 -10.49 -3.42 -18.09
CA ALA A 219 -11.42 -3.89 -17.06
C ALA A 219 -10.99 -3.46 -15.65
N GLU A 220 -9.68 -3.52 -15.37
CA GLU A 220 -9.14 -3.15 -14.06
C GLU A 220 -9.13 -1.63 -13.86
N ALA A 221 -8.88 -0.87 -14.93
CA ALA A 221 -9.01 0.58 -14.90
C ALA A 221 -10.43 0.99 -14.47
N LEU A 222 -11.47 0.32 -14.98
CA LEU A 222 -12.87 0.57 -14.57
C LEU A 222 -13.11 0.22 -13.09
N VAL A 223 -12.58 -0.90 -12.59
CA VAL A 223 -12.70 -1.28 -11.17
C VAL A 223 -12.05 -0.24 -10.26
N VAL A 224 -10.92 0.33 -10.65
CA VAL A 224 -10.27 1.41 -9.88
C VAL A 224 -11.11 2.69 -9.91
N LEU A 225 -11.67 3.07 -11.07
CA LEU A 225 -12.52 4.25 -11.20
C LEU A 225 -13.83 4.13 -10.42
N ASP A 226 -14.36 2.92 -10.23
CA ASP A 226 -15.60 2.70 -9.46
C ASP A 226 -15.44 2.93 -7.95
N ARG A 227 -14.19 2.98 -7.46
CA ARG A 227 -13.88 3.23 -6.05
C ARG A 227 -13.64 4.71 -5.73
N VAL A 228 -13.63 5.59 -6.74
CA VAL A 228 -13.38 7.04 -6.56
C VAL A 228 -14.68 7.74 -6.21
N ASP A 229 -14.80 8.19 -4.96
CA ASP A 229 -16.02 8.78 -4.44
C ASP A 229 -15.95 10.32 -4.51
N THR A 230 -16.45 10.88 -5.61
CA THR A 230 -16.98 12.26 -5.77
C THR A 230 -16.08 13.48 -6.01
N GLY A 231 -14.85 13.61 -5.50
CA GLY A 231 -14.12 14.89 -5.58
C GLY A 231 -13.71 15.33 -7.00
N ASN A 232 -13.39 14.40 -7.90
CA ASN A 232 -13.09 14.68 -9.32
C ASN A 232 -13.98 13.88 -10.30
N ARG A 233 -15.29 14.08 -10.17
CA ARG A 233 -16.30 13.34 -10.93
C ARG A 233 -16.18 13.55 -12.45
N GLU A 234 -15.92 14.77 -12.90
CA GLU A 234 -15.83 15.09 -14.33
C GLU A 234 -14.68 14.34 -15.02
N ALA A 235 -13.46 14.38 -14.45
CA ALA A 235 -12.32 13.68 -15.06
C ALA A 235 -12.47 12.16 -14.97
N THR A 236 -13.11 11.64 -13.91
CA THR A 236 -13.41 10.22 -13.73
C THR A 236 -14.42 9.73 -14.78
N ASP A 237 -15.50 10.47 -14.98
CA ASP A 237 -16.55 10.15 -15.95
C ASP A 237 -16.04 10.25 -17.39
N ALA A 238 -15.23 11.28 -17.69
CA ALA A 238 -14.60 11.41 -19.01
C ALA A 238 -13.73 10.19 -19.36
N LEU A 239 -12.89 9.75 -18.43
CA LEU A 239 -12.03 8.57 -18.64
C LEU A 239 -12.85 7.28 -18.73
N ARG A 240 -13.93 7.16 -17.94
CA ARG A 240 -14.85 6.02 -17.99
C ARG A 240 -15.52 5.91 -19.37
N VAL A 241 -16.02 7.01 -19.92
CA VAL A 241 -16.62 7.06 -21.26
C VAL A 241 -15.61 6.70 -22.34
N GLU A 242 -14.36 7.18 -22.23
CA GLU A 242 -13.30 6.84 -23.17
C GLU A 242 -12.99 5.33 -23.17
N ILE A 243 -12.84 4.72 -21.99
CA ILE A 243 -12.59 3.28 -21.85
C ILE A 243 -13.76 2.47 -22.41
N GLN A 244 -15.00 2.86 -22.11
CA GLN A 244 -16.19 2.20 -22.62
C GLN A 244 -16.30 2.30 -24.15
N ARG A 245 -15.98 3.46 -24.74
CA ARG A 245 -15.94 3.64 -26.19
C ARG A 245 -14.90 2.71 -26.83
N TRP A 246 -13.74 2.55 -26.22
CA TRP A 246 -12.73 1.59 -26.67
C TRP A 246 -13.18 0.13 -26.60
N LEU A 247 -13.86 -0.26 -25.52
CA LEU A 247 -14.40 -1.62 -25.37
C LEU A 247 -15.55 -1.91 -26.34
N LEU A 248 -16.38 -0.91 -26.65
CA LEU A 248 -17.52 -1.04 -27.56
C LEU A 248 -17.15 -0.89 -29.03
N THR A 249 -15.99 -0.31 -29.34
CA THR A 249 -15.49 -0.25 -30.72
C THR A 249 -15.24 -1.68 -31.17
N PRO A 250 -16.02 -2.22 -32.14
CA PRO A 250 -15.86 -3.59 -32.58
C PRO A 250 -14.42 -3.76 -33.02
N ARG A 251 -13.72 -4.75 -32.44
CA ARG A 251 -12.36 -5.11 -32.82
C ARG A 251 -12.37 -5.64 -34.25
N ARG A 252 -12.48 -4.75 -35.23
CA ARG A 252 -12.24 -4.97 -36.66
C ARG A 252 -10.73 -5.12 -36.85
N ALA A 253 -10.15 -6.14 -36.22
CA ALA A 253 -8.83 -6.64 -36.54
C ALA A 253 -9.06 -7.96 -37.27
N GLY A 254 -8.71 -7.96 -38.55
CA GLY A 254 -8.99 -9.03 -39.49
C GLY A 254 -8.54 -10.40 -39.00
N ALA A 255 -9.44 -11.37 -39.10
CA ALA A 255 -9.02 -12.71 -39.48
C ALA A 255 -8.48 -12.59 -40.92
N PRO A 256 -7.19 -12.91 -41.20
CA PRO A 256 -6.79 -13.17 -42.56
C PRO A 256 -7.64 -14.33 -43.05
N ALA A 257 -8.52 -14.04 -44.02
CA ALA A 257 -9.15 -15.07 -44.81
C ALA A 257 -8.00 -15.92 -45.38
N GLN A 258 -7.85 -17.13 -44.84
CA GLN A 258 -7.10 -18.20 -45.47
C GLN A 258 -7.77 -18.39 -46.83
N LEU A 259 -7.17 -17.72 -47.83
CA LEU A 259 -7.44 -17.91 -49.24
C LEU A 259 -7.09 -19.37 -49.55
N LEU A 260 -8.15 -20.18 -49.50
CA LEU A 260 -8.36 -21.36 -50.31
C LEU A 260 -7.99 -21.05 -51.78
N GLY A 261 -6.72 -21.20 -52.12
CA GLY A 261 -6.27 -21.55 -53.46
C GLY A 261 -5.72 -22.97 -53.38
N GLY A 262 -6.41 -24.02 -53.85
CA GLY A 262 -7.30 -24.03 -55.00
C GLY A 262 -6.46 -23.93 -56.29
N GLY A 263 -5.50 -24.83 -56.47
CA GLY A 263 -4.63 -24.91 -57.63
C GLY A 263 -4.34 -26.35 -58.01
N ALA A 264 -5.36 -27.03 -58.51
CA ALA A 264 -5.20 -28.22 -59.34
C ALA A 264 -4.47 -27.86 -60.63
N ARG A 265 -3.59 -28.75 -61.12
CA ARG A 265 -3.32 -28.99 -62.55
C ARG A 265 -2.38 -30.20 -62.75
N PRO A 266 -2.30 -30.75 -63.99
CA PRO A 266 -2.67 -32.12 -64.36
C PRO A 266 -1.56 -33.16 -64.24
#